data_AF-A0A3M1SUX0-F1
#
_entry.id   AF-A0A3M1SUX0-F1
#
_cell.length_a   1.000
_cell.length_b   1.000
_cell.length_c   1.000
_cell.angle_alpha   90.00
_cell.angle_beta   90.00
_cell.angle_gamma   90.00
#
_symmetry.space_group_name_H-M   'P 1'
#
loop_
_entity.id
_entity.type
_entity.pdbx_description
1 polymer ?
#
loop_
_entity_poly.entity_id
_entity_poly.type
_entity_poly.pdbx_seq_one_letter_code
_entity_poly.pdbx_strand_id
1 'polypeptide(L)'
;PTRRPPAPPTPRGPADAARVARRPLAATLAAAPDLAERLKRLDAALAHRTSGARLRLLEALLDAPLPGDAYEAGELRLALLARIGRLPGERATAALARRLRPEAPRPERLLALELLAARGAATGGRLVAMATSDHDRVVRARARSVLARGGSQ
;
A
#
# COMPACT_ATOMS: atom_id res chain seq x y z
N PRO A 1 36.55 -40.63 -3.24
CA PRO A 1 36.34 -39.18 -3.53
C PRO A 1 34.85 -38.80 -3.40
N THR A 2 34.47 -38.22 -2.26
CA THR A 2 33.11 -37.74 -1.98
C THR A 2 32.86 -36.41 -2.70
N ARG A 3 31.97 -36.40 -3.69
CA ARG A 3 31.52 -35.18 -4.37
C ARG A 3 30.71 -34.33 -3.38
N ARG A 4 31.25 -33.17 -3.00
CA ARG A 4 30.51 -32.14 -2.24
C ARG A 4 29.32 -31.66 -3.10
N PRO A 5 28.11 -31.52 -2.52
CA PRO A 5 26.98 -30.94 -3.24
C PRO A 5 27.26 -29.45 -3.55
N PRO A 6 26.79 -28.94 -4.70
CA PRO A 6 26.96 -27.54 -5.05
C PRO A 6 26.22 -26.65 -4.03
N ALA A 7 26.91 -25.62 -3.55
CA ALA A 7 26.34 -24.64 -2.64
C ALA A 7 25.13 -23.93 -3.29
N PRO A 8 24.08 -23.62 -2.52
CA PRO A 8 22.93 -22.90 -3.06
C PRO A 8 23.37 -21.54 -3.64
N PRO A 9 22.80 -21.12 -4.77
CA PRO A 9 23.19 -19.87 -5.42
C PRO A 9 22.93 -18.69 -4.48
N THR A 10 23.98 -17.96 -4.14
CA THR A 10 23.91 -16.74 -3.35
C THR A 10 23.23 -15.66 -4.20
N PRO A 11 22.16 -15.00 -3.72
CA PRO A 11 21.45 -13.99 -4.53
C PRO A 11 22.39 -12.83 -4.88
N ARG A 12 22.55 -12.55 -6.18
CA ARG A 12 23.44 -11.51 -6.70
C ARG A 12 22.73 -10.16 -6.67
N GLY A 13 22.86 -9.47 -5.54
CA GLY A 13 22.57 -8.04 -5.41
C GLY A 13 21.22 -7.69 -4.76
N PRO A 14 21.02 -6.39 -4.44
CA PRO A 14 19.85 -5.92 -3.68
C PRO A 14 18.52 -6.11 -4.43
N ALA A 15 18.55 -6.15 -5.76
CA ALA A 15 17.37 -6.43 -6.59
C ALA A 15 16.91 -7.89 -6.48
N ASP A 16 17.86 -8.83 -6.45
CA ASP A 16 17.57 -10.26 -6.28
C ASP A 16 17.18 -10.61 -4.84
N ALA A 17 17.80 -9.98 -3.84
CA ALA A 17 17.36 -10.10 -2.45
C ALA A 17 15.93 -9.58 -2.25
N ALA A 18 15.56 -8.48 -2.91
CA ALA A 18 14.18 -7.99 -2.92
C ALA A 18 13.23 -8.93 -3.66
N ARG A 19 13.67 -9.56 -4.76
CA ARG A 19 12.86 -10.53 -5.53
C ARG A 19 12.61 -11.83 -4.75
N VAL A 20 13.65 -12.35 -4.09
CA VAL A 20 13.62 -13.53 -3.21
C VAL A 20 12.88 -13.24 -1.91
N ALA A 21 12.82 -11.99 -1.42
CA ALA A 21 12.02 -11.61 -0.24
C ALA A 21 10.54 -11.26 -0.57
N ARG A 22 10.21 -11.02 -1.85
CA ARG A 22 8.83 -10.74 -2.31
C ARG A 22 8.00 -12.01 -2.55
N ARG A 23 8.60 -13.04 -3.15
CA ARG A 23 7.97 -14.37 -3.31
C ARG A 23 7.51 -15.03 -1.99
N PRO A 24 8.25 -14.99 -0.87
CA PRO A 24 7.85 -15.66 0.36
C PRO A 24 6.64 -15.01 1.00
N LEU A 25 6.51 -13.68 1.02
CA LEU A 25 5.36 -13.05 1.67
C LEU A 25 4.08 -13.23 0.86
N ALA A 26 4.11 -13.03 -0.47
CA ALA A 26 2.92 -13.28 -1.29
C ALA A 26 2.44 -14.73 -1.18
N ALA A 27 3.36 -15.70 -1.17
CA ALA A 27 3.04 -17.11 -0.92
C ALA A 27 2.52 -17.36 0.51
N THR A 28 3.10 -16.69 1.52
CA THR A 28 2.69 -16.79 2.93
C THR A 28 1.30 -16.22 3.17
N LEU A 29 0.92 -15.15 2.46
CA LEU A 29 -0.42 -14.60 2.46
C LEU A 29 -1.40 -15.52 1.73
N ALA A 30 -1.01 -16.07 0.58
CA ALA A 30 -1.86 -17.02 -0.15
C ALA A 30 -2.13 -18.31 0.64
N ALA A 31 -1.16 -18.76 1.45
CA ALA A 31 -1.28 -19.92 2.31
C ALA A 31 -2.01 -19.65 3.64
N ALA A 32 -2.52 -18.44 3.86
CA ALA A 32 -3.34 -18.14 5.04
C ALA A 32 -4.83 -18.37 4.73
N PRO A 33 -5.58 -18.99 5.66
CA PRO A 33 -6.94 -19.47 5.44
C PRO A 33 -7.95 -18.34 5.25
N ASP A 34 -7.73 -17.19 5.89
CA ASP A 34 -8.66 -16.06 5.88
C ASP A 34 -7.94 -14.71 5.98
N LEU A 35 -8.73 -13.64 5.90
CA LEU A 35 -8.26 -12.25 5.95
C LEU A 35 -7.55 -11.94 7.27
N ALA A 36 -8.07 -12.41 8.40
CA ALA A 36 -7.51 -12.10 9.71
C ALA A 36 -6.10 -12.68 9.86
N GLU A 37 -5.91 -13.94 9.48
CA GLU A 37 -4.62 -14.61 9.50
C GLU A 37 -3.65 -14.02 8.46
N ARG A 38 -4.14 -13.60 7.28
CA ARG A 38 -3.34 -12.85 6.30
C ARG A 38 -2.82 -11.53 6.88
N LEU A 39 -3.67 -10.76 7.54
CA LEU A 39 -3.28 -9.50 8.17
C LEU A 39 -2.29 -9.72 9.31
N LYS A 40 -2.48 -10.75 10.14
CA LYS A 40 -1.54 -11.11 11.21
C LYS A 40 -0.16 -11.46 10.64
N ARG A 41 -0.09 -12.27 9.58
CA ARG A 41 1.17 -12.62 8.91
C ARG A 41 1.84 -11.42 8.26
N LEU A 42 1.04 -10.53 7.65
CA LEU A 42 1.53 -9.26 7.13
C LEU A 42 2.17 -8.40 8.24
N ASP A 43 1.50 -8.24 9.38
CA ASP A 43 2.00 -7.45 10.50
C ASP A 43 3.28 -8.05 11.09
N ALA A 44 3.32 -9.38 11.27
CA ALA A 44 4.54 -10.08 11.68
C ALA A 44 5.70 -9.85 10.69
N ALA A 45 5.42 -9.89 9.38
CA ALA A 45 6.44 -9.64 8.35
C ALA A 45 6.96 -8.18 8.35
N LEU A 46 6.16 -7.22 8.84
CA LEU A 46 6.52 -5.81 8.92
C LEU A 46 7.18 -5.42 10.25
N ALA A 47 6.89 -6.13 11.34
CA ALA A 47 7.27 -5.76 12.71
C ALA A 47 8.75 -5.39 12.87
N HIS A 48 9.66 -6.19 12.29
CA HIS A 48 11.10 -6.01 12.46
C HIS A 48 11.77 -5.22 11.32
N ARG A 49 10.99 -4.61 10.43
CA ARG A 49 11.51 -3.86 9.28
C ARG A 49 11.59 -2.36 9.55
N THR A 50 12.60 -1.71 8.98
CA THR A 50 12.70 -0.24 8.94
C THR A 50 11.54 0.36 8.14
N SER A 51 11.18 1.63 8.39
CA SER A 51 10.08 2.32 7.68
C SER A 51 10.25 2.29 6.16
N GLY A 52 11.47 2.49 5.65
CA GLY A 52 11.75 2.39 4.22
C GLY A 52 11.57 0.98 3.66
N ALA A 53 11.95 -0.06 4.41
CA ALA A 53 11.74 -1.45 4.01
C ALA A 53 10.26 -1.86 4.08
N ARG A 54 9.52 -1.40 5.09
CA ARG A 54 8.06 -1.57 5.20
C ARG A 54 7.36 -0.95 4.00
N LEU A 55 7.69 0.31 3.68
CA LEU A 55 7.09 1.02 2.55
C LEU A 55 7.32 0.28 1.22
N ARG A 56 8.58 -0.09 0.92
CA ARG A 56 8.89 -0.84 -0.32
C ARG A 56 8.14 -2.17 -0.43
N LEU A 57 7.92 -2.85 0.69
CA LEU A 57 7.18 -4.12 0.72
C LEU A 57 5.69 -3.89 0.48
N LEU A 58 5.10 -2.89 1.14
CA LEU A 58 3.69 -2.51 0.97
C LEU A 58 3.40 -2.03 -0.46
N GLU A 59 4.29 -1.19 -1.03
CA GLU A 59 4.20 -0.76 -2.44
C GLU A 59 4.20 -1.97 -3.38
N ALA A 60 5.14 -2.91 -3.18
CA ALA A 60 5.23 -4.10 -4.00
C ALA A 60 4.01 -5.03 -3.90
N LEU A 61 3.37 -5.11 -2.73
CA LEU A 61 2.15 -5.90 -2.55
C LEU A 61 0.93 -5.25 -3.21
N LEU A 62 0.82 -3.92 -3.17
CA LEU A 62 -0.30 -3.20 -3.81
C LEU A 62 -0.28 -3.29 -5.33
N ASP A 63 0.90 -3.50 -5.93
CA ASP A 63 1.06 -3.63 -7.38
C ASP A 63 0.97 -5.11 -7.84
N ALA A 64 0.84 -6.05 -6.91
CA ALA A 64 0.73 -7.48 -7.18
C ALA A 64 -0.73 -7.98 -7.10
N PRO A 65 -1.06 -9.11 -7.74
CA PRO A 65 -2.30 -9.84 -7.45
C PRO A 65 -2.32 -10.25 -5.97
N LEU A 66 -3.38 -9.88 -5.27
CA LEU A 66 -3.56 -10.25 -3.86
C LEU A 66 -4.36 -11.55 -3.76
N PRO A 67 -4.06 -12.40 -2.76
CA PRO A 67 -4.81 -13.63 -2.54
C PRO A 67 -6.21 -13.35 -1.99
N GLY A 68 -7.11 -14.30 -2.21
CA GLY A 68 -8.51 -14.23 -1.79
C GLY A 68 -9.47 -13.98 -2.96
N ASP A 69 -10.77 -13.94 -2.65
CA ASP A 69 -11.78 -13.50 -3.60
C ASP A 69 -11.71 -11.97 -3.83
N ALA A 70 -12.55 -11.44 -4.71
CA ALA A 70 -12.55 -10.03 -5.05
C ALA A 70 -12.82 -9.12 -3.84
N TYR A 71 -13.65 -9.56 -2.90
CA TYR A 71 -13.98 -8.82 -1.69
C TYR A 71 -12.78 -8.80 -0.73
N GLU A 72 -12.24 -9.98 -0.44
CA GLU A 72 -11.12 -10.15 0.48
C GLU A 72 -9.84 -9.46 -0.03
N ALA A 73 -9.57 -9.58 -1.34
CA ALA A 73 -8.47 -8.86 -1.97
C ALA A 73 -8.66 -7.34 -1.87
N GLY A 74 -9.89 -6.84 -1.98
CA GLY A 74 -10.25 -5.44 -1.76
C GLY A 74 -9.93 -4.99 -0.34
N GLU A 75 -10.39 -5.73 0.67
CA GLU A 75 -10.10 -5.47 2.08
C GLU A 75 -8.59 -5.49 2.36
N LEU A 76 -7.86 -6.45 1.79
CA LEU A 76 -6.41 -6.53 1.94
C LEU A 76 -5.71 -5.32 1.31
N ARG A 77 -6.15 -4.81 0.15
CA ARG A 77 -5.63 -3.56 -0.42
C ARG A 77 -5.85 -2.37 0.50
N LEU A 78 -7.05 -2.22 1.05
CA LEU A 78 -7.36 -1.14 2.00
C LEU A 78 -6.48 -1.23 3.25
N ALA A 79 -6.28 -2.43 3.76
CA ALA A 79 -5.42 -2.70 4.91
C ALA A 79 -3.95 -2.37 4.63
N LEU A 80 -3.45 -2.63 3.41
CA LEU A 80 -2.12 -2.22 2.96
C LEU A 80 -2.00 -0.69 2.87
N LEU A 81 -3.01 -0.01 2.29
CA LEU A 81 -3.05 1.45 2.20
C LEU A 81 -3.04 2.12 3.58
N ALA A 82 -3.86 1.63 4.52
CA ALA A 82 -3.90 2.13 5.89
C ALA A 82 -2.51 2.03 6.57
N ARG A 83 -1.76 0.95 6.31
CA ARG A 83 -0.39 0.79 6.81
C ARG A 83 0.57 1.79 6.19
N ILE A 84 0.47 2.06 4.88
CA ILE A 84 1.25 3.14 4.24
C ILE A 84 0.92 4.50 4.88
N GLY A 85 -0.36 4.76 5.15
CA GLY A 85 -0.86 5.96 5.82
C GLY A 85 -0.18 6.26 7.16
N ARG A 86 0.21 5.22 7.91
CA ARG A 86 0.90 5.33 9.20
C ARG A 86 2.41 5.52 9.10
N LEU A 87 3.01 5.37 7.92
CA LEU A 87 4.46 5.54 7.73
C LEU A 87 4.83 7.01 7.49
N PRO A 88 5.83 7.57 8.17
CA PRO A 88 6.23 8.96 7.96
C PRO A 88 6.94 9.16 6.62
N GLY A 89 7.03 10.42 6.17
CA GLY A 89 7.86 10.86 5.06
C GLY A 89 7.17 11.03 3.71
N GLU A 90 7.81 11.83 2.85
CA GLU A 90 7.33 12.22 1.51
C GLU A 90 7.05 11.04 0.59
N ARG A 91 7.85 9.97 0.70
CA ARG A 91 7.65 8.78 -0.14
C ARG A 91 6.33 8.06 0.16
N ALA A 92 5.93 8.00 1.43
CA ALA A 92 4.63 7.43 1.81
C ALA A 92 3.48 8.32 1.33
N THR A 93 3.65 9.65 1.45
CA THR A 93 2.71 10.64 0.89
C THR A 93 2.56 10.47 -0.62
N ALA A 94 3.66 10.36 -1.36
CA ALA A 94 3.64 10.12 -2.80
C ALA A 94 2.96 8.78 -3.16
N ALA A 95 3.19 7.72 -2.38
CA ALA A 95 2.54 6.43 -2.58
C ALA A 95 1.02 6.50 -2.43
N LEU A 96 0.52 7.22 -1.41
CA LEU A 96 -0.91 7.50 -1.25
C LEU A 96 -1.46 8.37 -2.38
N ALA A 97 -0.73 9.41 -2.80
CA ALA A 97 -1.15 10.30 -3.87
C ALA A 97 -1.31 9.58 -5.23
N ARG A 98 -0.52 8.52 -5.49
CA ARG A 98 -0.71 7.67 -6.67
C ARG A 98 -2.07 6.94 -6.68
N ARG A 99 -2.66 6.71 -5.52
CA ARG A 99 -3.96 6.02 -5.36
C ARG A 99 -5.15 6.95 -5.52
N LEU A 100 -4.93 8.25 -5.70
CA LEU A 100 -5.97 9.22 -6.05
C LEU A 100 -6.31 9.23 -7.55
N ARG A 101 -5.65 8.40 -8.37
CA ARG A 101 -5.90 8.39 -9.82
C ARG A 101 -7.30 7.86 -10.15
N PRO A 102 -7.92 8.30 -11.27
CA PRO A 102 -9.26 7.85 -11.67
C PRO A 102 -9.41 6.34 -11.81
N GLU A 103 -8.33 5.63 -12.19
CA GLU A 103 -8.35 4.19 -12.45
C GLU A 103 -8.31 3.35 -11.17
N ALA A 104 -8.00 3.96 -10.02
CA ALA A 104 -8.01 3.25 -8.75
C ALA A 104 -9.47 3.00 -8.29
N PRO A 105 -9.76 1.88 -7.60
CA PRO A 105 -11.08 1.63 -7.04
C PRO A 105 -11.53 2.75 -6.09
N ARG A 106 -12.82 3.11 -6.12
CA ARG A 106 -13.39 4.15 -5.26
C ARG A 106 -12.99 4.00 -3.78
N PRO A 107 -13.07 2.82 -3.14
CA PRO A 107 -12.67 2.68 -1.73
C PRO A 107 -11.21 3.07 -1.48
N GLU A 108 -10.29 2.71 -2.38
CA GLU A 108 -8.87 3.06 -2.28
C GLU A 108 -8.67 4.57 -2.40
N ARG A 109 -9.36 5.21 -3.34
CA ARG A 109 -9.30 6.67 -3.56
C ARG A 109 -9.80 7.43 -2.33
N LEU A 110 -10.93 7.02 -1.76
CA LEU A 110 -11.50 7.63 -0.57
C LEU A 110 -10.59 7.48 0.65
N LEU A 111 -10.03 6.28 0.86
CA LEU A 111 -9.09 6.05 1.96
C LEU A 111 -7.81 6.85 1.78
N ALA A 112 -7.24 6.88 0.56
CA ALA A 112 -6.05 7.68 0.28
C ALA A 112 -6.27 9.18 0.52
N LEU A 113 -7.45 9.72 0.17
CA LEU A 113 -7.82 11.11 0.48
C LEU A 113 -7.76 11.38 1.99
N GLU A 114 -8.35 10.51 2.80
CA GLU A 114 -8.36 10.69 4.26
C GLU A 114 -6.98 10.58 4.87
N LEU A 115 -6.17 9.61 4.43
CA LEU A 115 -4.83 9.43 4.94
C LEU A 115 -3.92 10.61 4.57
N LEU A 116 -4.09 11.21 3.39
CA LEU A 116 -3.37 12.41 2.99
C LEU A 116 -3.82 13.64 3.78
N ALA A 117 -5.14 13.78 4.00
CA ALA A 117 -5.72 14.85 4.81
C ALA A 117 -5.18 14.84 6.24
N ALA A 118 -5.19 13.67 6.89
CA ALA A 118 -4.71 13.49 8.26
C ALA A 118 -3.22 13.81 8.45
N ARG A 119 -2.45 13.82 7.35
CA ARG A 119 -1.01 14.14 7.36
C ARG A 119 -0.71 15.62 7.14
N GLY A 120 -1.72 16.45 6.89
CA GLY A 120 -1.50 17.84 6.45
C GLY A 120 -0.75 17.92 5.12
N ALA A 121 -0.71 16.82 4.35
CA ALA A 121 0.01 16.79 3.09
C ALA A 121 -0.71 17.67 2.08
N ALA A 122 -0.08 18.81 1.73
CA ALA A 122 -0.60 19.78 0.78
C ALA A 122 -0.74 19.15 -0.62
N THR A 123 -1.87 18.51 -0.86
CA THR A 123 -2.27 18.01 -2.18
C THR A 123 -3.08 19.05 -2.94
N GLY A 124 -2.93 20.34 -2.58
CA GLY A 124 -3.81 21.45 -2.95
C GLY A 124 -4.27 21.42 -4.40
N GLY A 125 -3.36 21.46 -5.37
CA GLY A 125 -3.75 21.46 -6.79
C GLY A 125 -4.53 20.21 -7.22
N ARG A 126 -4.13 19.03 -6.76
CA ARG A 126 -4.79 17.76 -7.12
C ARG A 126 -6.11 17.56 -6.39
N LEU A 127 -6.16 17.94 -5.12
CA LEU A 127 -7.35 17.85 -4.28
C LEU A 127 -8.42 18.84 -4.74
N VAL A 128 -8.02 20.06 -5.14
CA VAL A 128 -8.90 21.05 -5.78
C VAL A 128 -9.45 20.49 -7.08
N ALA A 129 -8.60 19.94 -7.96
CA ALA A 129 -9.06 19.31 -9.20
C ALA A 129 -10.08 18.19 -8.93
N MET A 130 -9.83 17.32 -7.94
CA MET A 130 -10.80 16.28 -7.56
C MET A 130 -12.09 16.87 -6.99
N ALA A 131 -12.03 17.93 -6.19
CA ALA A 131 -13.21 18.60 -5.65
C ALA A 131 -14.08 19.29 -6.74
N THR A 132 -13.47 19.70 -7.85
CA THR A 132 -14.15 20.37 -8.96
C THR A 132 -14.68 19.41 -10.01
N SER A 133 -13.83 18.51 -10.51
CA SER A 133 -14.04 17.81 -11.78
C SER A 133 -13.93 16.28 -11.71
N ASP A 134 -13.81 15.67 -10.53
CA ASP A 134 -13.78 14.20 -10.42
C ASP A 134 -15.07 13.56 -10.92
N HIS A 135 -14.99 12.60 -11.84
CA HIS A 135 -16.16 11.92 -12.40
C HIS A 135 -16.99 11.21 -11.31
N ASP A 136 -16.34 10.78 -10.22
CA ASP A 136 -17.02 10.12 -9.11
C ASP A 136 -17.56 11.16 -8.11
N ARG A 137 -18.88 11.27 -8.02
CA ARG A 137 -19.57 12.24 -7.16
C ARG A 137 -19.22 12.07 -5.68
N VAL A 138 -18.98 10.85 -5.22
CA VAL A 138 -18.64 10.56 -3.81
C VAL A 138 -17.22 11.00 -3.52
N VAL A 139 -16.28 10.68 -4.42
CA VAL A 139 -14.88 11.13 -4.30
C VAL A 139 -14.80 12.66 -4.37
N ARG A 140 -15.55 13.28 -5.29
CA ARG A 140 -15.66 14.74 -5.41
C ARG A 140 -16.16 15.38 -4.12
N ALA A 141 -17.26 14.88 -3.56
CA ALA A 141 -17.82 15.37 -2.31
C ALA A 141 -16.84 15.19 -1.14
N ARG A 142 -16.12 14.07 -1.11
CA ARG A 142 -15.11 13.83 -0.07
C ARG A 142 -13.92 14.77 -0.18
N ALA A 143 -13.42 15.01 -1.39
CA ALA A 143 -12.35 15.97 -1.64
C ALA A 143 -12.72 17.39 -1.17
N ARG A 144 -13.97 17.84 -1.42
CA ARG A 144 -14.49 19.11 -0.88
C ARG A 144 -14.50 19.14 0.65
N SER A 145 -14.96 18.07 1.28
CA SER A 145 -14.98 17.95 2.75
C SER A 145 -13.57 17.98 3.34
N VAL A 146 -12.57 17.40 2.66
CA VAL A 146 -11.16 17.50 3.08
C VAL A 146 -10.65 18.94 2.96
N LEU A 147 -10.90 19.62 1.84
CA LEU A 147 -10.48 21.01 1.63
C LEU A 147 -11.09 21.96 2.67
N ALA A 148 -12.38 21.80 2.96
CA ALA A 148 -13.07 22.62 3.96
C ALA A 148 -12.45 22.47 5.36
N ARG A 149 -12.02 21.26 5.74
CA ARG A 149 -11.33 21.00 7.01
C ARG A 149 -9.91 21.55 7.06
N GLY A 150 -9.20 21.50 5.93
CA GLY A 150 -7.82 21.98 5.82
C GLY A 150 -7.67 23.51 5.80
N GLY A 151 -8.71 24.25 5.42
CA GLY A 151 -8.73 25.71 5.46
C GLY A 151 -9.02 26.33 6.84
N SER A 152 -9.21 25.50 7.87
CA SER A 152 -9.51 25.94 9.24
C SER A 152 -8.37 25.70 10.23
N GLN A 153 -7.16 25.37 9.74
CA GLN A 153 -5.95 25.16 10.54
C GLN A 153 -4.89 26.22 10.26
#